data_AF-A0A962QJG6-F1
#
_entry.id   AF-A0A962QJG6-F1
#
_cell.length_a   1.000
_cell.length_b   1.000
_cell.length_c   1.000
_cell.angle_alpha   90.00
_cell.angle_beta   90.00
_cell.angle_gamma   90.00
#
_symmetry.space_group_name_H-M   'P 1'
#
loop_
_entity.id
_entity.type
_entity.pdbx_description
1 polymer ?
#
loop_
_entity_poly.entity_id
_entity_poly.type
_entity_poly.pdbx_seq_one_letter_code
_entity_poly.pdbx_strand_id
1 'polypeptide(L)'
;MAASPEQLRTAVDEYRRLFRPQQLNQLHACRRLALDAMCDLAAFEPQLAGSLVHGDGPLDRIRLLLRADTPEQVIMHLDDRHIPWRTAEASLLHAGERRIDWPALRFMAGDTRVELVILPRGSHGDPPRDPLANTRRLERLDRDQLQMLIDGRSDQRWSSGG
;
A
#
# COMPACT_ATOMS: atom_id res chain seq x y z
N MET A 1 -7.61 -39.80 9.78
CA MET A 1 -6.34 -39.65 9.04
C MET A 1 -6.04 -38.16 8.93
N ALA A 2 -5.20 -37.63 9.82
CA ALA A 2 -4.76 -36.24 9.73
C ALA A 2 -3.82 -36.09 8.52
N ALA A 3 -4.03 -35.06 7.70
CA ALA A 3 -3.19 -34.79 6.54
C ALA A 3 -1.73 -34.64 6.97
N SER A 4 -0.85 -35.48 6.44
CA SER A 4 0.59 -35.43 6.74
C SER A 4 1.18 -34.08 6.28
N PRO A 5 2.11 -33.47 7.02
CA PRO A 5 2.69 -32.16 6.70
C PRO A 5 3.35 -32.10 5.32
N GLU A 6 3.69 -33.25 4.73
CA GLU A 6 4.25 -33.37 3.38
C GLU A 6 3.19 -33.15 2.28
N GLN A 7 1.94 -33.59 2.49
CA GLN A 7 0.85 -33.36 1.53
C GLN A 7 0.38 -31.90 1.53
N LEU A 8 0.49 -31.21 2.67
CA LEU A 8 0.23 -29.78 2.77
C LEU A 8 1.29 -28.95 2.02
N ARG A 9 2.56 -29.37 2.02
CA ARG A 9 3.65 -28.68 1.33
C ARG A 9 3.53 -28.75 -0.19
N THR A 10 3.16 -29.92 -0.74
CA THR A 10 2.97 -30.08 -2.19
C THR A 10 1.79 -29.24 -2.71
N ALA A 11 0.68 -29.21 -1.99
CA ALA A 11 -0.49 -28.39 -2.35
C ALA A 11 -0.20 -26.88 -2.29
N VAL A 12 0.62 -26.44 -1.33
CA VAL A 12 1.06 -25.05 -1.20
C VAL A 12 2.01 -24.65 -2.34
N ASP A 13 2.91 -25.53 -2.78
CA ASP A 13 3.84 -25.23 -3.88
C ASP A 13 3.15 -25.23 -5.25
N GLU A 14 2.17 -26.10 -5.46
CA GLU A 14 1.36 -26.13 -6.68
C GLU A 14 0.44 -24.89 -6.78
N TYR A 15 -0.18 -24.49 -5.66
CA TYR A 15 -0.93 -23.24 -5.55
C TYR A 15 -0.05 -22.01 -5.79
N ARG A 16 1.16 -21.97 -5.19
CA ARG A 16 2.12 -20.88 -5.43
C ARG A 16 2.55 -20.81 -6.89
N ARG A 17 2.76 -21.93 -7.58
CA ARG A 17 3.17 -21.92 -9.01
C ARG A 17 2.08 -21.40 -9.94
N LEU A 18 0.82 -21.79 -9.73
CA LEU A 18 -0.28 -21.36 -10.59
C LEU A 18 -0.69 -19.89 -10.34
N PHE A 19 -0.73 -19.45 -9.09
CA PHE A 19 -1.29 -18.14 -8.72
C PHE A 19 -0.24 -17.02 -8.56
N ARG A 20 1.05 -17.33 -8.33
CA ARG A 20 2.09 -16.28 -8.25
C ARG A 20 2.14 -15.34 -9.47
N PRO A 21 2.09 -15.79 -10.74
CA PRO A 21 2.18 -14.86 -11.87
C PRO A 21 0.99 -13.91 -11.94
N GLN A 22 -0.22 -14.36 -11.61
CA GLN A 22 -1.42 -13.52 -11.56
C GLN A 22 -1.32 -12.52 -10.40
N GLN A 23 -0.90 -12.97 -9.22
CA GLN A 23 -0.67 -12.12 -8.06
C GLN A 23 0.43 -11.07 -8.32
N LEU A 24 1.49 -11.41 -9.05
CA LEU A 24 2.54 -10.46 -9.46
C LEU A 24 2.03 -9.42 -10.46
N ASN A 25 1.21 -9.83 -11.44
CA ASN A 25 0.58 -8.90 -12.38
C ASN A 25 -0.39 -7.95 -11.67
N GLN A 26 -1.22 -8.48 -10.77
CA GLN A 26 -2.13 -7.68 -9.94
C GLN A 26 -1.35 -6.69 -9.07
N LEU A 27 -0.29 -7.15 -8.39
CA LEU A 27 0.57 -6.29 -7.57
C LEU A 27 1.17 -5.16 -8.41
N HIS A 28 1.63 -5.47 -9.63
CA HIS A 28 2.17 -4.46 -10.54
C HIS A 28 1.10 -3.46 -10.99
N ALA A 29 -0.11 -3.92 -11.31
CA ALA A 29 -1.23 -3.05 -11.67
C ALA A 29 -1.62 -2.13 -10.49
N CYS A 30 -1.71 -2.66 -9.28
CA CYS A 30 -2.01 -1.88 -8.07
C CYS A 30 -0.91 -0.87 -7.74
N ARG A 31 0.37 -1.20 -7.98
CA ARG A 31 1.49 -0.25 -7.81
C ARG A 31 1.43 0.89 -8.82
N ARG A 32 1.10 0.60 -10.08
CA ARG A 32 0.88 1.65 -11.09
C ARG A 32 -0.29 2.56 -10.72
N LEU A 33 -1.41 1.98 -10.30
CA LEU A 33 -2.56 2.75 -9.83
C LEU A 33 -2.23 3.61 -8.61
N ALA A 34 -1.43 3.07 -7.67
CA ALA A 34 -0.93 3.82 -6.54
C ALA A 34 -0.04 4.98 -6.98
N LEU A 35 0.85 4.76 -7.95
CA LEU A 35 1.73 5.80 -8.50
C LEU A 35 0.92 6.91 -9.18
N ASP A 36 -0.08 6.57 -9.99
CA ASP A 36 -0.97 7.55 -10.63
C ASP A 36 -1.69 8.41 -9.57
N ALA A 37 -2.25 7.77 -8.54
CA ALA A 37 -2.85 8.49 -7.41
C ALA A 37 -1.85 9.37 -6.65
N MET A 38 -0.58 8.93 -6.50
CA MET A 38 0.49 9.72 -5.89
C MET A 38 0.86 10.94 -6.73
N CYS A 39 0.79 10.85 -8.05
CA CYS A 39 0.97 12.00 -8.95
C CYS A 39 -0.16 13.02 -8.77
N ASP A 40 -1.42 12.57 -8.72
CA ASP A 40 -2.57 13.45 -8.52
C ASP A 40 -2.58 14.12 -7.13
N LEU A 41 -2.01 13.45 -6.13
CA LEU A 41 -1.94 13.90 -4.74
C LEU A 41 -0.58 14.52 -4.39
N ALA A 42 0.25 14.88 -5.37
CA ALA A 42 1.63 15.34 -5.15
C ALA A 42 1.76 16.52 -4.16
N ALA A 43 0.75 17.39 -4.08
CA ALA A 43 0.70 18.49 -3.12
C ALA A 43 0.75 18.05 -1.63
N PHE A 44 0.43 16.79 -1.36
CA PHE A 44 0.37 16.21 -0.02
C PHE A 44 1.51 15.24 0.28
N GLU A 45 2.59 15.23 -0.52
CA GLU A 45 3.76 14.37 -0.32
C GLU A 45 3.38 12.90 -0.04
N PRO A 46 2.63 12.24 -0.94
CA PRO A 46 2.05 10.94 -0.67
C PRO A 46 3.15 9.88 -0.56
N GLN A 47 2.96 8.94 0.37
CA GLN A 47 3.85 7.78 0.56
C GLN A 47 3.03 6.49 0.56
N LEU A 48 3.41 5.52 -0.28
CA LEU A 48 2.80 4.19 -0.30
C LEU A 48 3.21 3.43 0.97
N ALA A 49 2.23 2.82 1.64
CA ALA A 49 2.45 2.00 2.83
C ALA A 49 1.68 0.67 2.77
N GLY A 50 2.13 -0.30 3.56
CA GLY A 50 1.46 -1.59 3.72
C GLY A 50 1.80 -2.61 2.63
N SER A 51 0.88 -3.54 2.38
CA SER A 51 1.14 -4.79 1.64
C SER A 51 1.63 -4.61 0.20
N LEU A 52 1.41 -3.46 -0.44
CA LEU A 52 1.91 -3.22 -1.80
C LEU A 52 3.41 -2.92 -1.84
N VAL A 53 4.02 -2.55 -0.72
CA VAL A 53 5.48 -2.33 -0.62
C VAL A 53 6.23 -3.65 -0.84
N HIS A 54 5.85 -4.70 -0.11
CA HIS A 54 6.49 -6.01 -0.20
C HIS A 54 5.76 -7.03 -1.09
N GLY A 55 4.45 -6.82 -1.33
CA GLY A 55 3.61 -7.77 -2.06
C GLY A 55 3.23 -9.01 -1.24
N ASP A 56 3.31 -8.94 0.08
CA ASP A 56 3.15 -10.04 1.04
C ASP A 56 1.76 -10.10 1.70
N GLY A 57 0.82 -9.27 1.22
CA GLY A 57 -0.54 -9.20 1.76
C GLY A 57 -1.59 -8.88 0.70
N PRO A 58 -2.82 -8.51 1.12
CA PRO A 58 -3.92 -8.21 0.22
C PRO A 58 -3.57 -7.13 -0.80
N LEU A 59 -3.86 -7.40 -2.07
CA LEU A 59 -3.59 -6.51 -3.19
C LEU A 59 -4.80 -5.67 -3.61
N ASP A 60 -5.95 -5.86 -2.98
CA ASP A 60 -7.22 -5.16 -3.25
C ASP A 60 -7.30 -3.77 -2.60
N ARG A 61 -6.28 -3.37 -1.84
CA ARG A 61 -6.23 -2.09 -1.13
C ARG A 61 -4.89 -1.38 -1.32
N ILE A 62 -4.97 -0.14 -1.77
CA ILE A 62 -3.87 0.83 -1.77
C ILE A 62 -4.00 1.68 -0.50
N ARG A 63 -2.93 1.77 0.29
CA ARG A 63 -2.86 2.70 1.43
C ARG A 63 -1.78 3.74 1.16
N LEU A 64 -2.19 5.00 1.11
CA LEU A 64 -1.29 6.15 0.98
C LEU A 64 -1.31 6.94 2.29
N LEU A 65 -0.14 7.33 2.76
CA LEU A 65 0.03 8.27 3.84
C LEU A 65 0.26 9.65 3.23
N LEU A 66 -0.59 10.60 3.58
CA LEU A 66 -0.53 11.97 3.10
C LEU A 66 -0.06 12.90 4.21
N ARG A 67 0.67 13.96 3.85
CA ARG A 67 0.98 15.07 4.73
C ARG A 67 0.12 16.27 4.38
N ALA A 68 -0.74 16.68 5.30
CA ALA A 68 -1.57 17.87 5.17
C ALA A 68 -1.62 18.62 6.51
N ASP A 69 -1.90 19.91 6.47
CA ASP A 69 -2.11 20.67 7.71
C ASP A 69 -3.45 20.30 8.32
N THR A 70 -4.46 20.07 7.47
CA THR A 70 -5.78 19.63 7.88
C THR A 70 -6.39 18.62 6.89
N PRO A 71 -7.32 17.75 7.34
CA PRO A 71 -8.04 16.83 6.46
C PRO A 71 -8.86 17.52 5.37
N GLU A 72 -9.37 18.72 5.64
CA GLU A 72 -10.21 19.50 4.72
C GLU A 72 -9.46 19.86 3.44
N GLN A 73 -8.15 20.10 3.51
CA GLN A 73 -7.33 20.35 2.31
C GLN A 73 -7.37 19.15 1.35
N VAL A 74 -7.33 17.94 1.88
CA VAL A 74 -7.41 16.71 1.08
C VAL A 74 -8.83 16.49 0.55
N ILE A 75 -9.84 16.75 1.38
CA ILE A 75 -11.26 16.66 0.97
C ILE A 75 -11.55 17.59 -0.21
N MET A 76 -11.18 18.87 -0.10
CA MET A 76 -11.37 19.86 -1.17
C MET A 76 -10.68 19.43 -2.47
N HIS A 77 -9.50 18.84 -2.37
CA HIS A 77 -8.76 18.35 -3.55
C HIS A 77 -9.44 17.17 -4.25
N LEU A 78 -10.13 16.31 -3.48
CA LEU A 78 -10.95 15.22 -4.02
C LEU A 78 -12.26 15.73 -4.62
N ASP A 79 -12.92 16.68 -3.95
CA ASP A 79 -14.17 17.27 -4.42
C ASP A 79 -13.99 18.08 -5.72
N ASP A 80 -12.92 18.85 -5.85
CA ASP A 80 -12.56 19.57 -7.09
C ASP A 80 -12.44 18.60 -8.29
N ARG A 81 -11.92 17.39 -8.04
CA ARG A 81 -11.79 16.32 -9.02
C ARG A 81 -13.04 15.44 -9.15
N HIS A 82 -14.12 15.76 -8.42
CA HIS A 82 -15.36 14.99 -8.39
C HIS A 82 -15.15 13.51 -7.99
N ILE A 83 -14.16 13.23 -7.14
CA ILE A 83 -13.86 11.88 -6.67
C ILE A 83 -14.77 11.58 -5.47
N PRO A 84 -15.68 10.59 -5.55
CA PRO A 84 -16.56 10.25 -4.46
C PRO A 84 -15.76 9.61 -3.32
N TRP A 85 -15.82 10.23 -2.14
CA TRP A 85 -15.08 9.77 -0.96
C TRP A 85 -16.00 9.45 0.22
N ARG A 86 -15.42 8.74 1.19
CA ARG A 86 -16.02 8.40 2.48
C ARG A 86 -15.01 8.65 3.58
N THR A 87 -15.47 9.22 4.70
CA THR A 87 -14.66 9.32 5.91
C THR A 87 -14.39 7.95 6.48
N ALA A 88 -13.19 7.78 7.03
CA ALA A 88 -12.74 6.60 7.73
C ALA A 88 -11.74 6.98 8.81
N GLU A 89 -11.35 6.01 9.62
CA GLU A 89 -10.22 6.11 10.52
C GLU A 89 -9.25 4.96 10.25
N ALA A 90 -7.97 5.23 10.44
CA ALA A 90 -6.90 4.25 10.32
C ALA A 90 -6.05 4.22 11.59
N SER A 91 -6.11 3.10 12.31
CA SER A 91 -5.24 2.85 13.46
C SER A 91 -3.84 2.47 12.97
N LEU A 92 -2.85 3.29 13.28
CA LEU A 92 -1.43 2.98 13.05
C LEU A 92 -0.75 2.62 14.38
N LEU A 93 0.15 1.65 14.34
CA LEU A 93 0.98 1.28 15.48
C LEU A 93 2.14 2.27 15.59
N HIS A 94 2.46 2.73 16.79
CA HIS A 94 3.59 3.60 17.10
C HIS A 94 4.49 2.93 18.15
N ALA A 95 5.65 3.55 18.49
CA ALA A 95 6.48 3.05 19.59
C ALA A 95 5.71 2.83 20.89
N GLY A 96 6.18 1.85 21.66
CA GLY A 96 5.55 1.47 22.93
C GLY A 96 4.19 0.77 22.75
N GLU A 97 3.99 0.10 21.61
CA GLU A 97 2.76 -0.64 21.27
C GLU A 97 1.48 0.21 21.27
N ARG A 98 1.64 1.54 21.23
CA ARG A 98 0.53 2.47 21.23
C ARG A 98 -0.11 2.50 19.84
N ARG A 99 -1.42 2.27 19.77
CA ARG A 99 -2.22 2.53 18.57
C ARG A 99 -2.72 3.96 18.61
N ILE A 100 -2.54 4.67 17.50
CA ILE A 100 -3.05 6.03 17.31
C ILE A 100 -3.96 5.98 16.09
N ASP A 101 -5.17 6.49 16.27
CA ASP A 101 -6.15 6.61 15.20
C ASP A 101 -5.92 7.91 14.44
N TRP A 102 -5.83 7.78 13.12
CA TRP A 102 -5.62 8.89 12.20
C TRP A 102 -6.84 9.07 11.30
N PRO A 103 -7.21 10.34 11.00
CA PRO A 103 -8.26 10.61 10.03
C PRO A 103 -7.86 10.03 8.67
N ALA A 104 -8.82 9.37 8.03
CA ALA A 104 -8.62 8.76 6.73
C ALA A 104 -9.79 9.03 5.79
N LEU A 105 -9.51 9.03 4.50
CA LEU A 105 -10.50 9.09 3.43
C LEU A 105 -10.38 7.83 2.60
N ARG A 106 -11.52 7.28 2.16
CA ARG A 106 -11.57 6.11 1.29
C ARG A 106 -12.37 6.41 0.05
N PHE A 107 -11.86 5.96 -1.08
CA PHE A 107 -12.57 5.98 -2.36
C PHE A 107 -12.23 4.73 -3.19
N MET A 108 -12.96 4.53 -4.28
CA MET A 108 -12.72 3.44 -5.22
C MET A 108 -12.09 4.01 -6.49
N ALA A 109 -10.99 3.41 -6.93
CA ALA A 109 -10.37 3.66 -8.22
C ALA A 109 -10.53 2.40 -9.08
N GLY A 110 -11.56 2.39 -9.93
CA GLY A 110 -12.07 1.16 -10.53
C GLY A 110 -12.51 0.18 -9.43
N ASP A 111 -11.94 -1.02 -9.43
CA ASP A 111 -12.21 -2.06 -8.42
C ASP A 111 -11.26 -2.03 -7.22
N THR A 112 -10.30 -1.09 -7.19
CA THR A 112 -9.31 -1.02 -6.12
C THR A 112 -9.69 0.01 -5.08
N ARG A 113 -9.68 -0.39 -3.81
CA ARG A 113 -9.93 0.52 -2.70
C ARG A 113 -8.69 1.34 -2.41
N VAL A 114 -8.81 2.66 -2.45
CA VAL A 114 -7.75 3.58 -2.03
C VAL A 114 -8.10 4.14 -0.66
N GLU A 115 -7.14 4.05 0.27
CA GLU A 115 -7.22 4.60 1.62
C GLU A 115 -6.13 5.66 1.80
N LEU A 116 -6.55 6.89 2.04
CA LEU A 116 -5.70 8.04 2.28
C LEU A 116 -5.67 8.32 3.78
N VAL A 117 -4.56 8.06 4.44
CA VAL A 117 -4.37 8.38 5.87
C VAL A 117 -3.68 9.72 5.98
N ILE A 118 -4.26 10.64 6.74
CA ILE A 118 -3.83 12.04 6.78
C ILE A 118 -3.01 12.26 8.04
N LEU A 119 -1.73 12.58 7.85
CA LEU A 119 -0.77 12.87 8.89
C LEU A 119 -0.48 14.39 8.91
N PRO A 120 -0.44 15.04 10.08
CA PRO A 120 -0.09 16.46 10.19
C PRO A 120 1.33 16.72 9.69
N ARG A 121 1.55 17.79 8.91
CA ARG A 121 2.89 18.18 8.44
C ARG A 121 3.90 18.39 9.57
N GLY A 122 3.44 18.92 10.71
CA GLY A 122 4.26 19.18 11.89
C GLY A 122 4.46 18.00 12.84
N SER A 123 3.96 16.79 12.52
CA SER A 123 4.12 15.64 13.40
C SER A 123 5.57 15.11 13.34
N HIS A 124 6.44 15.63 14.20
CA HIS A 124 7.72 14.99 14.58
C HIS A 124 7.49 13.81 15.56
N GLY A 125 6.30 13.21 15.54
CA GLY A 125 5.97 12.06 16.38
C GLY A 125 6.69 10.80 15.91
N ASP A 126 6.89 9.86 16.84
CA ASP A 126 7.48 8.54 16.57
C ASP A 126 6.84 7.94 15.30
N PRO A 127 7.63 7.57 14.28
CA PRO A 127 7.08 7.13 13.00
C PRO A 127 6.22 5.87 13.20
N PRO A 128 5.15 5.68 12.41
CA PRO A 128 4.38 4.45 12.43
C PRO A 128 5.28 3.22 12.28
N ARG A 129 4.97 2.17 13.05
CA ARG A 129 5.68 0.90 13.09
C ARG A 129 4.90 -0.18 12.35
N ASP A 130 5.65 -1.12 11.79
CA ASP A 130 5.08 -2.27 11.08
C ASP A 130 4.48 -3.27 12.09
N PRO A 131 3.19 -3.63 11.99
CA PRO A 131 2.55 -4.59 12.88
C PRO A 131 3.06 -6.05 12.73
N LEU A 132 3.62 -6.42 11.57
CA LEU A 132 4.17 -7.77 11.31
C LEU A 132 5.61 -7.91 11.81
N ALA A 133 6.40 -6.83 11.75
CA ALA A 133 7.81 -6.86 12.14
C ALA A 133 8.08 -6.37 13.58
N ASN A 134 7.07 -5.81 14.27
CA ASN A 134 7.01 -5.28 15.65
C ASN A 134 8.13 -4.29 16.09
N THR A 135 9.19 -4.15 15.30
CA THR A 135 10.44 -3.44 15.61
C THR A 135 10.96 -2.62 14.43
N ARG A 136 10.55 -2.94 13.19
CA ARG A 136 10.92 -2.16 12.00
C ARG A 136 9.93 -1.01 11.81
N ARG A 137 10.46 0.15 11.39
CA ARG A 137 9.62 1.26 10.93
C ARG A 137 8.71 0.75 9.82
N LEU A 138 7.48 1.26 9.77
CA LEU A 138 6.60 1.00 8.64
C LEU A 138 7.33 1.41 7.36
N GLU A 139 7.61 0.44 6.50
CA GLU A 139 8.27 0.72 5.24
C GLU A 139 7.33 1.51 4.35
N ARG A 140 7.87 2.56 3.75
CA ARG A 140 7.14 3.54 2.96
C ARG A 140 7.93 3.84 1.72
N LEU A 141 7.25 3.88 0.59
CA LEU A 141 7.85 4.30 -0.66
C LEU A 141 7.28 5.67 -1.03
N ASP A 142 8.16 6.64 -1.22
CA ASP A 142 7.77 7.83 -1.95
C ASP A 142 7.52 7.51 -3.43
N ARG A 143 7.07 8.52 -4.17
CA ARG A 143 6.72 8.37 -5.59
C ARG A 143 7.89 7.86 -6.41
N ASP A 144 9.08 8.40 -6.20
CA ASP A 144 10.25 8.09 -7.02
C ASP A 144 10.77 6.68 -6.68
N GLN A 145 10.74 6.29 -5.42
CA GLN A 145 11.03 4.93 -4.97
C GLN A 145 10.03 3.91 -5.53
N LEU A 146 8.73 4.25 -5.56
CA LEU A 146 7.72 3.38 -6.16
C LEU A 146 7.91 3.24 -7.68
N GLN A 147 8.22 4.34 -8.37
CA GLN A 147 8.54 4.33 -9.80
C GLN A 147 9.73 3.41 -10.08
N MET A 148 10.84 3.57 -9.34
CA MET A 148 12.02 2.70 -9.48
C MET A 148 11.69 1.22 -9.23
N LEU A 149 10.81 0.92 -8.26
CA LEU A 149 10.39 -0.44 -7.96
C LEU A 149 9.53 -1.07 -9.08
N ILE A 150 8.75 -0.25 -9.77
CA ILE A 150 7.99 -0.66 -10.96
C ILE A 150 8.98 -0.91 -12.10
N ASP A 151 9.84 0.05 -12.39
CA ASP A 151 10.79 0.04 -13.51
C ASP A 151 11.79 -1.12 -13.41
N GLY A 152 12.39 -1.32 -12.23
CA GLY A 152 13.35 -2.40 -11.97
C GLY A 152 12.74 -3.81 -12.02
N ARG A 153 11.41 -3.95 -11.94
CA ARG A 153 10.74 -5.23 -12.21
C ARG A 153 10.46 -5.42 -13.70
N SER A 154 10.17 -4.36 -14.43
CA SER A 154 10.05 -4.41 -15.90
C SER A 154 11.34 -4.96 -16.53
N ASP A 155 12.49 -4.61 -15.98
CA ASP A 155 13.81 -5.01 -16.48
C ASP A 155 14.12 -6.51 -16.30
N GLN A 156 13.47 -7.18 -15.33
CA GLN A 156 13.64 -8.63 -15.11
C GLN A 156 12.83 -9.50 -16.08
N ARG A 157 11.98 -8.90 -16.95
CA ARG A 157 11.09 -9.63 -17.86
C ARG A 157 11.77 -10.06 -19.17
N TRP A 158 13.05 -9.76 -19.38
CA TRP A 158 13.79 -10.06 -20.63
C TRP A 158 14.94 -11.07 -20.52
N SER A 159 15.02 -11.87 -19.45
CA SER A 159 16.10 -12.88 -19.28
C SER A 159 15.62 -14.33 -19.20
N SER A 160 14.57 -14.71 -19.95
CA SER A 160 14.17 -16.12 -20.06
C SER A 160 13.66 -16.45 -21.46
N GLY A 161 14.58 -16.41 -22.42
CA GLY A 161 14.42 -16.94 -23.76
C GLY A 161 15.77 -17.43 -24.24
N GLY A 162 16.06 -18.71 -24.03
CA GLY A 162 17.27 -19.41 -24.44
C GLY A 162 17.12 -20.90 -24.16
#